data_AF-A0A3B5A7L8-F1
#
_entry.id   AF-A0A3B5A7L8-F1
#
_cell.length_a   1.000
_cell.length_b   1.000
_cell.length_c   1.000
_cell.angle_alpha   90.00
_cell.angle_beta   90.00
_cell.angle_gamma   90.00
#
_symmetry.space_group_name_H-M   'P 1'
#
loop_
_entity.id
_entity.type
_entity.pdbx_description
1 polymer ?
#
loop_
_entity_poly.entity_id
_entity_poly.type
_entity_poly.pdbx_seq_one_letter_code
_entity_poly.pdbx_strand_id
1 'polypeptide(L)'
;MDKFLKSSRSAAKTGFRNNLRVHVILGSESCDLDSAVSTLAMAYFLSRTSSGRLGCPLVVPVLNIPRSQFHLRADVLLLFREAGVAMETLVFRDEVDLVRLHANRRLALTLVDHNVLPSADSDLEAVVVEVIDHHQLERTASLSCPVNVEMVASCATLVTERILSRPLEILDKQLALLLYGAMVVDSVNLSPLVGKVTVKDSQTVHLLQMQFPDLPPSSALHTALHKAKFSISGLTTNHILLNNMKTVVRGDLRAAASVVYMSLDSFLLTKNLQQQLCDFCQSHRLDAVVAMTISFSDQSYKPVRQLVIYSSNSMFRQEISHALQNSQSPALCLSPASSPYKDILAYHQGNALASRSKVLPVLAHFLSRWQQENGENGQLDQSDLMISDATADDGLPPVYTASGHHRRRLQLGVEDYGNGPPPPPMNSLVDGCPLDGDFNQEALMEKFRRMGGVEEEQHGGNGD
;
A
#
# COMPACT_ATOMS: atom_id res chain seq x y z
N MET A 1 9.34 -23.16 11.49
CA MET A 1 9.57 -22.73 10.09
C MET A 1 11.06 -22.60 9.67
N ASP A 2 11.97 -22.12 10.52
CA ASP A 2 13.33 -21.65 10.19
C ASP A 2 14.20 -22.53 9.26
N LYS A 3 14.18 -23.86 9.42
CA LYS A 3 14.98 -24.77 8.57
C LYS A 3 14.62 -24.62 7.09
N PHE A 4 13.34 -24.42 6.79
CA PHE A 4 12.84 -24.20 5.43
C PHE A 4 13.35 -22.86 4.87
N LEU A 5 13.28 -21.77 5.64
CA LEU A 5 13.77 -20.46 5.20
C LEU A 5 15.29 -20.49 4.97
N LYS A 6 16.07 -21.11 5.87
CA LYS A 6 17.52 -21.30 5.70
C LYS A 6 17.87 -22.10 4.43
N SER A 7 17.11 -23.15 4.12
CA SER A 7 17.28 -23.91 2.87
C SER A 7 16.94 -23.08 1.63
N SER A 8 15.81 -22.35 1.66
CA SER A 8 15.37 -21.45 0.59
C SER A 8 16.42 -20.37 0.30
N ARG A 9 16.98 -19.76 1.36
CA ARG A 9 18.06 -18.78 1.28
C ARG A 9 19.32 -19.32 0.61
N SER A 10 19.73 -20.53 0.97
CA SER A 10 20.91 -21.18 0.41
C SER A 10 20.73 -21.50 -1.08
N ALA A 11 19.53 -21.96 -1.45
CA ALA A 11 19.18 -22.21 -2.85
C ALA A 11 19.18 -20.92 -3.69
N ALA A 12 18.60 -19.83 -3.18
CA ALA A 12 18.64 -18.53 -3.84
C ALA A 12 20.08 -18.02 -4.02
N LYS A 13 20.90 -18.04 -2.96
CA LYS A 13 22.33 -17.65 -3.02
C LYS A 13 23.17 -18.44 -4.01
N THR A 14 22.80 -19.69 -4.31
CA THR A 14 23.51 -20.50 -5.31
C THR A 14 22.98 -20.30 -6.74
N GLY A 15 21.89 -19.56 -6.93
CA GLY A 15 21.21 -19.40 -8.22
C GLY A 15 20.41 -20.64 -8.63
N PHE A 16 19.90 -21.40 -7.65
CA PHE A 16 19.14 -22.64 -7.85
C PHE A 16 19.88 -23.62 -8.77
N ARG A 17 21.07 -24.07 -8.37
CA ARG A 17 21.87 -25.05 -9.15
C ARG A 17 21.15 -26.41 -9.27
N ASN A 18 21.68 -27.27 -10.14
CA ASN A 18 21.25 -28.67 -10.34
C ASN A 18 19.90 -28.86 -11.08
N ASN A 19 19.53 -27.94 -11.99
CA ASN A 19 18.32 -28.03 -12.84
C ASN A 19 16.99 -28.26 -12.10
N LEU A 20 16.93 -27.98 -10.80
CA LEU A 20 15.70 -28.10 -10.01
C LEU A 20 14.61 -27.19 -10.57
N ARG A 21 13.38 -27.69 -10.68
CA ARG A 21 12.20 -26.83 -10.82
C ARG A 21 12.02 -26.06 -9.53
N VAL A 22 11.67 -24.78 -9.63
CA VAL A 22 11.51 -23.85 -8.51
C VAL A 22 10.08 -23.33 -8.54
N HIS A 23 9.37 -23.48 -7.42
CA HIS A 23 8.04 -22.95 -7.22
C HIS A 23 8.16 -21.74 -6.30
N VAL A 24 8.11 -20.54 -6.87
CA VAL A 24 8.16 -19.30 -6.10
C VAL A 24 6.76 -18.93 -5.65
N ILE A 25 6.63 -18.61 -4.37
CA ILE A 25 5.45 -17.97 -3.81
C ILE A 25 5.77 -16.49 -3.70
N LEU A 26 4.92 -15.65 -4.30
CA LEU A 26 5.17 -14.22 -4.48
C LEU A 26 3.98 -13.42 -3.91
N GLY A 27 4.27 -12.49 -3.02
CA GLY A 27 3.32 -11.48 -2.53
C GLY A 27 3.26 -10.25 -3.45
N SER A 28 2.40 -9.29 -3.14
CA SER A 28 2.29 -8.05 -3.90
C SER A 28 3.54 -7.15 -3.76
N GLU A 29 3.73 -6.22 -4.70
CA GLU A 29 4.85 -5.27 -4.71
C GLU A 29 4.86 -4.28 -3.52
N SER A 30 3.78 -4.20 -2.73
CA SER A 30 3.80 -3.42 -1.47
C SER A 30 4.77 -4.05 -0.46
N CYS A 31 4.79 -5.38 -0.42
CA CYS A 31 5.33 -6.20 0.66
C CYS A 31 4.89 -5.68 2.04
N ASP A 32 3.60 -5.36 2.19
CA ASP A 32 2.98 -5.12 3.48
C ASP A 32 2.85 -6.42 4.30
N LEU A 33 2.19 -6.32 5.46
CA LEU A 33 2.13 -7.39 6.44
C LEU A 33 1.45 -8.65 5.92
N ASP A 34 0.33 -8.52 5.20
CA ASP A 34 -0.38 -9.67 4.67
C ASP A 34 0.41 -10.32 3.54
N SER A 35 0.79 -9.55 2.52
CA SER A 35 1.66 -10.02 1.42
C SER A 35 2.89 -10.78 1.95
N ALA A 36 3.57 -10.25 2.98
CA ALA A 36 4.75 -10.89 3.56
C ALA A 36 4.41 -12.17 4.36
N VAL A 37 3.40 -12.14 5.21
CA VAL A 37 2.96 -13.29 6.04
C VAL A 37 2.40 -14.40 5.16
N SER A 38 1.45 -14.09 4.28
CA SER A 38 0.81 -15.03 3.35
C SER A 38 1.85 -15.71 2.45
N THR A 39 2.89 -14.98 2.02
CA THR A 39 4.01 -15.55 1.25
C THR A 39 4.79 -16.60 2.06
N LEU A 40 5.21 -16.29 3.29
CA LEU A 40 5.95 -17.23 4.13
C LEU A 40 5.10 -18.46 4.50
N ALA A 41 3.85 -18.22 4.90
CA ALA A 41 2.93 -19.25 5.36
C ALA A 41 2.57 -20.24 4.24
N MET A 42 2.16 -19.75 3.07
CA MET A 42 1.80 -20.60 1.93
C MET A 42 3.02 -21.36 1.38
N ALA A 43 4.21 -20.73 1.33
CA ALA A 43 5.44 -21.41 0.93
C ALA A 43 5.83 -22.52 1.91
N TYR A 44 5.72 -22.27 3.21
CA TYR A 44 6.00 -23.29 4.23
C TYR A 44 4.99 -24.45 4.13
N PHE A 45 3.70 -24.16 3.99
CA PHE A 45 2.63 -25.15 3.76
C PHE A 45 2.90 -26.04 2.54
N LEU A 46 3.18 -25.44 1.37
CA LEU A 46 3.46 -26.16 0.13
C LEU A 46 4.74 -26.99 0.25
N SER A 47 5.77 -26.48 0.93
CA SER A 47 7.00 -27.24 1.18
C SER A 47 6.75 -28.49 2.02
N ARG A 48 5.89 -28.41 3.04
CA ARG A 48 5.56 -29.51 3.95
C ARG A 48 4.65 -30.55 3.30
N THR A 49 3.71 -30.12 2.46
CA THR A 49 2.78 -31.01 1.74
C THR A 49 3.37 -31.64 0.47
N SER A 50 4.42 -31.04 -0.12
CA SER A 50 5.14 -31.57 -1.29
C SER A 50 6.40 -32.38 -0.95
N SER A 51 6.90 -32.28 0.29
CA SER A 51 8.10 -33.00 0.74
C SER A 51 7.97 -34.52 0.57
N GLY A 52 9.01 -35.15 0.03
CA GLY A 52 9.10 -36.62 -0.09
C GLY A 52 8.61 -37.21 -1.42
N ARG A 53 8.00 -36.42 -2.31
CA ARG A 53 7.62 -36.86 -3.65
C ARG A 53 8.75 -36.64 -4.66
N LEU A 54 9.10 -37.68 -5.42
CA LEU A 54 10.15 -37.61 -6.44
C LEU A 54 9.78 -36.59 -7.53
N GLY A 55 10.67 -35.65 -7.81
CA GLY A 55 10.48 -34.64 -8.86
C GLY A 55 9.61 -33.42 -8.51
N CYS A 56 9.18 -33.28 -7.24
CA CYS A 56 8.54 -32.05 -6.76
C CYS A 56 9.50 -30.84 -6.86
N PRO A 57 8.98 -29.63 -7.15
CA PRO A 57 9.80 -28.43 -7.21
C PRO A 57 10.29 -28.00 -5.82
N LEU A 58 11.40 -27.27 -5.80
CA LEU A 58 11.83 -26.53 -4.61
C LEU A 58 10.89 -25.34 -4.39
N VAL A 59 10.12 -25.34 -3.32
CA VAL A 59 9.26 -24.22 -2.93
C VAL A 59 10.11 -23.12 -2.26
N VAL A 60 9.91 -21.86 -2.66
CA VAL A 60 10.69 -20.71 -2.19
C VAL A 60 9.76 -19.51 -1.95
N PRO A 61 9.67 -18.95 -0.72
CA PRO A 61 9.01 -17.68 -0.50
C PRO A 61 9.89 -16.54 -1.02
N VAL A 62 9.33 -15.60 -1.77
CA VAL A 62 10.03 -14.39 -2.22
C VAL A 62 9.24 -13.16 -1.82
N LEU A 63 9.83 -12.34 -0.94
CA LEU A 63 9.27 -11.03 -0.59
C LEU A 63 9.49 -10.08 -1.77
N ASN A 64 8.40 -9.51 -2.29
CA ASN A 64 8.37 -8.85 -3.61
C ASN A 64 8.89 -7.39 -3.59
N ILE A 65 9.98 -7.15 -2.87
CA ILE A 65 10.72 -5.89 -2.79
C ILE A 65 12.22 -6.18 -2.81
N PRO A 66 13.10 -5.20 -3.10
CA PRO A 66 14.53 -5.36 -2.90
C PRO A 66 14.87 -5.53 -1.41
N ARG A 67 15.87 -6.36 -1.07
CA ARG A 67 16.34 -6.52 0.33
C ARG A 67 16.68 -5.18 0.98
N SER A 68 17.25 -4.26 0.21
CA SER A 68 17.65 -2.91 0.64
C SER A 68 16.48 -1.99 1.05
N GLN A 69 15.22 -2.42 0.87
CA GLN A 69 14.02 -1.69 1.29
C GLN A 69 13.24 -2.36 2.42
N PHE A 70 13.68 -3.54 2.89
CA PHE A 70 12.95 -4.30 3.92
C PHE A 70 12.89 -3.57 5.26
N HIS A 71 13.90 -2.75 5.59
CA HIS A 71 13.92 -1.94 6.81
C HIS A 71 12.81 -0.87 6.88
N LEU A 72 12.13 -0.59 5.76
CA LEU A 72 11.00 0.35 5.70
C LEU A 72 9.69 -0.29 6.22
N ARG A 73 9.59 -1.62 6.22
CA ARG A 73 8.38 -2.39 6.58
C ARG A 73 8.38 -2.69 8.09
N ALA A 74 8.26 -1.63 8.88
CA ALA A 74 8.50 -1.67 10.32
C ALA A 74 7.53 -2.58 11.11
N ASP A 75 6.29 -2.71 10.64
CA ASP A 75 5.29 -3.67 11.13
C ASP A 75 5.69 -5.13 10.82
N VAL A 76 6.13 -5.41 9.58
CA VAL A 76 6.64 -6.74 9.20
C VAL A 76 7.86 -7.12 10.03
N LEU A 77 8.82 -6.20 10.19
CA LEU A 77 10.02 -6.41 11.01
C LEU A 77 9.68 -6.68 12.48
N LEU A 78 8.67 -5.98 13.01
CA LEU A 78 8.20 -6.19 14.38
C LEU A 78 7.57 -7.58 14.52
N LEU A 79 6.57 -7.91 13.70
CA LEU A 79 5.89 -9.22 13.78
C LEU A 79 6.84 -10.39 13.56
N PHE A 80 7.73 -10.29 12.58
CA PHE A 80 8.72 -11.34 12.30
C PHE A 80 9.71 -11.49 13.44
N ARG A 81 10.08 -10.42 14.16
CA ARG A 81 10.93 -10.50 15.35
C ARG A 81 10.21 -11.19 16.50
N GLU A 82 8.96 -10.82 16.81
CA GLU A 82 8.16 -11.45 17.86
C GLU A 82 7.90 -12.94 17.56
N ALA A 83 7.76 -13.31 16.29
CA ALA A 83 7.67 -14.70 15.83
C ALA A 83 9.04 -15.43 15.71
N GLY A 84 10.16 -14.79 16.07
CA GLY A 84 11.49 -15.40 16.02
C GLY A 84 12.01 -15.71 14.61
N VAL A 85 11.47 -15.08 13.57
CA VAL A 85 11.89 -15.28 12.17
C VAL A 85 13.24 -14.58 11.92
N ALA A 86 14.22 -15.36 11.49
CA ALA A 86 15.57 -14.89 11.19
C ALA A 86 15.63 -14.13 9.84
N MET A 87 15.73 -12.80 9.88
CA MET A 87 15.61 -11.89 8.72
C MET A 87 16.65 -12.14 7.61
N GLU A 88 17.83 -12.64 7.96
CA GLU A 88 18.90 -13.01 7.03
C GLU A 88 18.56 -14.25 6.18
N THR A 89 17.55 -15.03 6.61
CA THR A 89 17.04 -16.24 5.95
C THR A 89 15.88 -15.99 4.99
N LEU A 90 15.28 -14.80 5.01
CA LEU A 90 14.30 -14.35 4.02
C LEU A 90 14.94 -14.23 2.64
N VAL A 91 14.16 -14.34 1.56
CA VAL A 91 14.59 -14.16 0.17
C VAL A 91 13.78 -13.03 -0.47
N PHE A 92 14.46 -12.17 -1.24
CA PHE A 92 13.88 -10.95 -1.81
C PHE A 92 13.89 -10.97 -3.35
N ARG A 93 13.09 -10.09 -3.96
CA ARG A 93 12.87 -10.02 -5.42
C ARG A 93 14.15 -9.77 -6.22
N ASP A 94 15.09 -9.01 -5.65
CA ASP A 94 16.41 -8.69 -6.20
C ASP A 94 17.43 -9.83 -6.07
N GLU A 95 17.10 -10.89 -5.34
CA GLU A 95 17.95 -12.07 -5.12
C GLU A 95 17.52 -13.28 -5.97
N VAL A 96 16.47 -13.14 -6.77
CA VAL A 96 15.87 -14.22 -7.58
C VAL A 96 15.60 -13.75 -9.01
N ASP A 97 16.35 -14.32 -9.95
CA ASP A 97 16.18 -14.09 -11.38
C ASP A 97 15.01 -14.94 -11.94
N LEU A 98 13.78 -14.45 -11.71
CA LEU A 98 12.55 -15.10 -12.19
C LEU A 98 12.52 -15.23 -13.72
N VAL A 99 12.99 -14.21 -14.45
CA VAL A 99 13.02 -14.21 -15.91
C VAL A 99 13.90 -15.34 -16.43
N ARG A 100 15.09 -15.55 -15.86
CA ARG A 100 15.96 -16.68 -16.21
C ARG A 100 15.37 -18.03 -15.79
N LEU A 101 14.71 -18.13 -14.64
CA LEU A 101 14.02 -19.37 -14.25
C LEU A 101 12.88 -19.71 -15.23
N HIS A 102 12.12 -18.71 -15.68
CA HIS A 102 11.08 -18.86 -16.69
C HIS A 102 11.65 -19.25 -18.06
N ALA A 103 12.66 -18.53 -18.57
CA ALA A 103 13.30 -18.83 -19.86
C ALA A 103 13.89 -20.25 -19.93
N ASN A 104 14.38 -20.77 -18.79
CA ASN A 104 14.87 -22.16 -18.67
C ASN A 104 13.75 -23.19 -18.42
N ARG A 105 12.47 -22.81 -18.45
CA ARG A 105 11.29 -23.65 -18.17
C ARG A 105 11.33 -24.33 -16.80
N ARG A 106 11.87 -23.63 -15.81
CA ARG A 106 12.08 -24.13 -14.43
C ARG A 106 11.23 -23.42 -13.38
N LEU A 107 10.51 -22.36 -13.74
CA LEU A 107 9.67 -21.59 -12.82
C LEU A 107 8.23 -22.10 -12.78
N ALA A 108 7.63 -22.08 -11.60
CA ALA A 108 6.20 -22.00 -11.35
C ALA A 108 5.95 -20.89 -10.31
N LEU A 109 4.86 -20.15 -10.44
CA LEU A 109 4.48 -19.06 -9.54
C LEU A 109 3.13 -19.34 -8.85
N THR A 110 3.07 -19.19 -7.53
CA THR A 110 1.80 -18.94 -6.83
C THR A 110 1.79 -17.47 -6.41
N LEU A 111 0.73 -16.75 -6.78
CA LEU A 111 0.50 -15.39 -6.29
C LEU A 111 -0.32 -15.47 -5.00
N VAL A 112 0.10 -14.70 -4.01
CA VAL A 112 -0.68 -14.45 -2.80
C VAL A 112 -0.92 -12.94 -2.64
N ASP A 113 -2.08 -12.57 -2.14
CA ASP A 113 -2.44 -11.17 -1.83
C ASP A 113 -2.40 -10.22 -3.06
N HIS A 114 -2.46 -10.79 -4.25
CA HIS A 114 -2.74 -10.11 -5.53
C HIS A 114 -3.07 -11.15 -6.61
N ASN A 115 -3.90 -10.78 -7.59
CA ASN A 115 -4.33 -11.67 -8.67
C ASN A 115 -3.73 -11.34 -10.06
N VAL A 116 -3.09 -10.17 -10.21
CA VAL A 116 -2.46 -9.71 -11.47
C VAL A 116 -1.01 -9.29 -11.22
N LEU A 117 -0.08 -9.84 -12.00
CA LEU A 117 1.34 -9.46 -11.95
C LEU A 117 1.54 -7.99 -12.41
N PRO A 118 2.49 -7.25 -11.83
CA PRO A 118 2.83 -5.91 -12.31
C PRO A 118 3.36 -5.99 -13.75
N SER A 119 3.19 -4.93 -14.54
CA SER A 119 3.53 -4.93 -15.98
C SER A 119 4.97 -5.30 -16.31
N ALA A 120 5.91 -5.13 -15.37
CA ALA A 120 7.31 -5.53 -15.52
C ALA A 120 7.53 -7.06 -15.46
N ASP A 121 6.59 -7.80 -14.87
CA ASP A 121 6.60 -9.27 -14.71
C ASP A 121 5.49 -9.95 -15.56
N SER A 122 4.84 -9.22 -16.48
CA SER A 122 3.72 -9.75 -17.30
C SER A 122 4.08 -10.98 -18.13
N ASP A 123 5.32 -11.10 -18.59
CA ASP A 123 5.84 -12.28 -19.30
C ASP A 123 5.83 -13.56 -18.44
N LEU A 124 5.70 -13.44 -17.11
CA LEU A 124 5.64 -14.58 -16.18
C LEU A 124 4.21 -15.11 -15.96
N GLU A 125 3.20 -14.45 -16.53
CA GLU A 125 1.77 -14.81 -16.36
C GLU A 125 1.48 -16.27 -16.78
N ALA A 126 2.16 -16.76 -17.83
CA ALA A 126 2.02 -18.12 -18.33
C ALA A 126 2.56 -19.22 -17.39
N VAL A 127 3.34 -18.86 -16.35
CA VAL A 127 3.85 -19.79 -15.33
C VAL A 127 3.20 -19.61 -13.96
N VAL A 128 2.13 -18.80 -13.86
CA VAL A 128 1.28 -18.75 -12.66
C VAL A 128 0.41 -20.01 -12.60
N VAL A 129 0.51 -20.76 -11.50
CA VAL A 129 -0.10 -22.07 -11.28
C VAL A 129 -1.15 -22.10 -10.17
N GLU A 130 -1.25 -21.06 -9.34
CA GLU A 130 -2.28 -20.87 -8.30
C GLU A 130 -2.33 -19.38 -7.92
N VAL A 131 -3.51 -18.85 -7.62
CA VAL A 131 -3.71 -17.51 -7.04
C VAL A 131 -4.56 -17.65 -5.78
N ILE A 132 -4.14 -17.00 -4.69
CA ILE A 132 -4.93 -16.84 -3.46
C ILE A 132 -4.94 -15.35 -3.11
N ASP A 133 -6.09 -14.70 -3.19
CA ASP A 133 -6.18 -13.25 -3.03
C ASP A 133 -7.54 -12.84 -2.47
N HIS A 134 -7.61 -11.65 -1.87
CA HIS A 134 -8.82 -11.06 -1.29
C HIS A 134 -9.24 -9.71 -1.92
N HIS A 135 -8.48 -9.26 -2.93
CA HIS A 135 -8.81 -8.10 -3.75
C HIS A 135 -9.86 -8.43 -4.83
N GLN A 136 -10.36 -7.41 -5.51
CA GLN A 136 -11.23 -7.59 -6.67
C GLN A 136 -10.52 -8.40 -7.77
N LEU A 137 -11.25 -9.35 -8.37
CA LEU A 137 -10.72 -10.16 -9.47
C LEU A 137 -10.58 -9.29 -10.75
N GLU A 138 -9.34 -8.92 -11.05
CA GLU A 138 -8.92 -8.21 -12.28
C GLU A 138 -8.29 -9.17 -13.30
N ARG A 139 -7.85 -10.35 -12.85
CA ARG A 139 -7.22 -11.40 -13.67
C ARG A 139 -8.18 -11.96 -14.73
N THR A 140 -7.66 -12.14 -15.95
CA THR A 140 -8.38 -12.89 -17.00
C THR A 140 -8.43 -14.38 -16.65
N ALA A 141 -9.61 -15.01 -16.82
CA ALA A 141 -9.79 -16.43 -16.50
C ALA A 141 -8.86 -17.34 -17.32
N SER A 142 -8.22 -18.31 -16.65
CA SER A 142 -7.36 -19.32 -17.27
C SER A 142 -7.66 -20.71 -16.71
N LEU A 143 -7.68 -21.71 -17.59
CA LEU A 143 -7.86 -23.13 -17.20
C LEU A 143 -6.62 -23.73 -16.52
N SER A 144 -5.44 -23.11 -16.67
CA SER A 144 -4.17 -23.64 -16.13
C SER A 144 -3.84 -23.16 -14.72
N CYS A 145 -4.62 -22.21 -14.18
CA CYS A 145 -4.37 -21.57 -12.91
C CYS A 145 -5.67 -21.55 -12.08
N PRO A 146 -5.81 -22.40 -11.05
CA PRO A 146 -6.83 -22.24 -10.03
C PRO A 146 -6.71 -20.87 -9.37
N VAL A 147 -7.84 -20.15 -9.30
CA VAL A 147 -7.92 -18.82 -8.68
C VAL A 147 -8.88 -18.92 -7.50
N ASN A 148 -8.35 -18.74 -6.29
CA ASN A 148 -9.15 -18.58 -5.08
C ASN A 148 -9.20 -17.09 -4.73
N VAL A 149 -10.32 -16.43 -5.05
CA VAL A 149 -10.57 -15.03 -4.70
C VAL A 149 -11.85 -14.93 -3.89
N GLU A 150 -11.72 -14.43 -2.66
CA GLU A 150 -12.84 -14.20 -1.75
C GLU A 150 -12.65 -12.85 -1.04
N MET A 151 -13.70 -12.03 -0.99
CA MET A 151 -13.66 -10.69 -0.38
C MET A 151 -13.67 -10.74 1.16
N VAL A 152 -12.59 -11.27 1.74
CA VAL A 152 -12.32 -11.31 3.18
C VAL A 152 -11.43 -10.14 3.63
N ALA A 153 -11.26 -9.93 4.93
CA ALA A 153 -10.44 -8.82 5.43
C ALA A 153 -8.94 -8.98 5.11
N SER A 154 -8.44 -10.21 4.98
CA SER A 154 -7.02 -10.53 4.83
C SER A 154 -6.80 -11.80 4.00
N CYS A 155 -5.86 -11.80 3.06
CA CYS A 155 -5.37 -13.00 2.37
C CYS A 155 -4.84 -14.06 3.36
N ALA A 156 -4.27 -13.65 4.51
CA ALA A 156 -3.86 -14.57 5.57
C ALA A 156 -5.02 -15.40 6.14
N THR A 157 -6.26 -14.93 6.07
CA THR A 157 -7.47 -15.73 6.40
C THR A 157 -7.58 -16.93 5.44
N LEU A 158 -7.47 -16.70 4.13
CA LEU A 158 -7.55 -17.74 3.10
C LEU A 158 -6.35 -18.71 3.17
N VAL A 159 -5.15 -18.20 3.46
CA VAL A 159 -3.95 -19.05 3.66
C VAL A 159 -4.09 -19.91 4.92
N THR A 160 -4.69 -19.39 6.00
CA THR A 160 -4.95 -20.17 7.22
C THR A 160 -5.97 -21.28 6.97
N GLU A 161 -7.10 -20.97 6.32
CA GLU A 161 -8.09 -21.97 5.88
C GLU A 161 -7.45 -23.04 4.99
N ARG A 162 -6.59 -22.63 4.06
CA ARG A 162 -5.83 -23.54 3.19
C ARG A 162 -4.93 -24.49 3.97
N ILE A 163 -4.26 -24.01 5.02
CA ILE A 163 -3.43 -24.83 5.92
C ILE A 163 -4.30 -25.85 6.67
N LEU A 164 -5.40 -25.38 7.27
CA LEU A 164 -6.33 -26.20 8.05
C LEU A 164 -7.10 -27.23 7.22
N SER A 165 -7.22 -27.04 5.90
CA SER A 165 -7.84 -27.99 4.97
C SER A 165 -7.10 -29.33 4.81
N ARG A 166 -5.94 -29.53 5.46
CA ARG A 166 -5.12 -30.74 5.37
C ARG A 166 -4.91 -31.39 6.75
N PRO A 167 -4.88 -32.73 6.84
CA PRO A 167 -4.65 -33.47 8.09
C PRO A 167 -3.15 -33.49 8.48
N LEU A 168 -2.45 -32.36 8.33
CA LEU A 168 -1.03 -32.22 8.68
C LEU A 168 -0.87 -31.05 9.64
N GLU A 169 -0.42 -31.33 10.86
CA GLU A 169 -0.05 -30.30 11.85
C GLU A 169 1.20 -29.55 11.38
N ILE A 170 0.97 -28.53 10.55
CA ILE A 170 1.96 -27.56 10.06
C ILE A 170 1.94 -26.30 10.92
N LEU A 171 0.77 -26.00 11.49
CA LEU A 171 0.50 -24.81 12.29
C LEU A 171 1.16 -24.97 13.67
N ASP A 172 2.30 -24.27 13.83
CA ASP A 172 2.98 -24.09 15.11
C ASP A 172 2.73 -22.67 15.66
N LYS A 173 3.08 -22.41 16.93
CA LYS A 173 2.89 -21.09 17.57
C LYS A 173 3.55 -19.94 16.78
N GLN A 174 4.67 -20.22 16.09
CA GLN A 174 5.37 -19.25 15.25
C GLN A 174 4.53 -18.89 14.01
N LEU A 175 4.02 -19.88 13.29
CA LEU A 175 3.17 -19.67 12.11
C LEU A 175 1.81 -19.06 12.49
N ALA A 176 1.21 -19.50 13.60
CA ALA A 176 -0.04 -18.96 14.12
C ALA A 176 0.09 -17.47 14.47
N LEU A 177 1.19 -17.05 15.12
CA LEU A 177 1.43 -15.63 15.43
C LEU A 177 1.57 -14.78 14.17
N LEU A 178 2.25 -15.26 13.12
CA LEU A 178 2.34 -14.54 11.86
C LEU A 178 0.96 -14.32 11.22
N LEU A 179 0.20 -15.41 11.02
CA LEU A 179 -1.13 -15.38 10.40
C LEU A 179 -2.10 -14.50 11.19
N TYR A 180 -2.13 -14.68 12.51
CA TYR A 180 -2.92 -13.87 13.43
C TYR A 180 -2.56 -12.38 13.36
N GLY A 181 -1.27 -12.03 13.30
CA GLY A 181 -0.82 -10.64 13.21
C GLY A 181 -1.27 -9.93 11.94
N ALA A 182 -1.21 -10.60 10.77
CA ALA A 182 -1.73 -10.06 9.52
C ALA A 182 -3.26 -9.85 9.58
N MET A 183 -4.02 -10.90 9.92
CA MET A 183 -5.48 -10.83 10.02
C MET A 183 -5.95 -9.74 11.00
N VAL A 184 -5.29 -9.62 12.17
CA VAL A 184 -5.62 -8.61 13.18
C VAL A 184 -5.34 -7.18 12.69
N VAL A 185 -4.31 -6.95 11.86
CA VAL A 185 -4.02 -5.61 11.32
C VAL A 185 -5.02 -5.21 10.25
N ASP A 186 -5.26 -6.05 9.23
CA ASP A 186 -6.06 -5.63 8.08
C ASP A 186 -7.58 -5.76 8.30
N SER A 187 -8.02 -6.55 9.28
CA SER A 187 -9.39 -6.47 9.84
C SER A 187 -9.60 -5.31 10.83
N VAL A 188 -8.57 -4.55 11.16
CA VAL A 188 -8.55 -3.54 12.24
C VAL A 188 -9.11 -4.12 13.54
N ASN A 189 -8.49 -5.21 14.00
CA ASN A 189 -8.91 -5.98 15.17
C ASN A 189 -10.39 -6.44 15.09
N LEU A 190 -10.77 -7.03 13.95
CA LEU A 190 -12.14 -7.49 13.64
C LEU A 190 -13.22 -6.40 13.78
N SER A 191 -12.88 -5.13 13.54
CA SER A 191 -13.83 -4.02 13.70
C SER A 191 -14.89 -4.04 12.59
N PRO A 192 -16.20 -4.13 12.92
CA PRO A 192 -17.26 -4.13 11.91
C PRO A 192 -17.36 -2.79 11.17
N LEU A 193 -16.76 -1.72 11.71
CA LEU A 193 -16.72 -0.38 11.11
C LEU A 193 -15.93 -0.32 9.79
N VAL A 194 -15.08 -1.32 9.51
CA VAL A 194 -14.25 -1.37 8.29
C VAL A 194 -15.04 -1.89 7.07
N GLY A 195 -16.21 -2.52 7.28
CA GLY A 195 -17.05 -3.07 6.20
C GLY A 195 -16.48 -4.26 5.44
N LYS A 196 -15.21 -4.63 5.68
CA LYS A 196 -14.49 -5.77 5.06
C LYS A 196 -14.45 -7.05 5.90
N VAL A 197 -14.79 -6.97 7.19
CA VAL A 197 -14.65 -8.11 8.12
C VAL A 197 -15.76 -9.12 7.89
N THR A 198 -15.39 -10.35 7.55
CA THR A 198 -16.34 -11.44 7.31
C THR A 198 -16.46 -12.38 8.51
N VAL A 199 -17.45 -13.26 8.46
CA VAL A 199 -17.59 -14.38 9.39
C VAL A 199 -16.35 -15.29 9.33
N LYS A 200 -15.75 -15.49 8.14
CA LYS A 200 -14.56 -16.34 7.96
C LYS A 200 -13.34 -15.77 8.70
N ASP A 201 -13.12 -14.45 8.62
CA ASP A 201 -12.05 -13.76 9.35
C ASP A 201 -12.20 -13.97 10.87
N SER A 202 -13.42 -13.74 11.38
CA SER A 202 -13.72 -13.85 12.81
C SER A 202 -13.57 -15.29 13.33
N GLN A 203 -14.05 -16.28 12.57
CA GLN A 203 -13.91 -17.70 12.89
C GLN A 203 -12.45 -18.16 12.87
N THR A 204 -11.67 -17.69 11.88
CA THR A 204 -10.27 -18.09 11.70
C THR A 204 -9.39 -17.50 12.80
N VAL A 205 -9.57 -16.21 13.14
CA VAL A 205 -8.91 -15.57 14.28
C VAL A 205 -9.25 -16.27 15.60
N HIS A 206 -10.54 -16.56 15.84
CA HIS A 206 -10.97 -17.26 17.05
C HIS A 206 -10.38 -18.67 17.15
N LEU A 207 -10.32 -19.42 16.04
CA LEU A 207 -9.71 -20.75 15.98
C LEU A 207 -8.22 -20.69 16.34
N LEU A 208 -7.47 -19.71 15.84
CA LEU A 208 -6.05 -19.54 16.21
C LEU A 208 -5.91 -19.23 17.72
N GLN A 209 -6.75 -18.36 18.27
CA GLN A 209 -6.73 -18.05 19.71
C GLN A 209 -7.06 -19.27 20.58
N MET A 210 -8.02 -20.11 20.16
CA MET A 210 -8.39 -21.34 20.87
C MET A 210 -7.29 -22.41 20.81
N GLN A 211 -6.59 -22.56 19.67
CA GLN A 211 -5.48 -23.52 19.54
C GLN A 211 -4.17 -23.03 20.17
N PHE A 212 -3.96 -21.71 20.23
CA PHE A 212 -2.75 -21.07 20.74
C PHE A 212 -3.11 -19.98 21.77
N PRO A 213 -3.53 -20.36 22.99
CA PRO A 213 -3.98 -19.41 24.02
C PRO A 213 -2.87 -18.45 24.50
N ASP A 214 -1.61 -18.77 24.23
CA ASP A 214 -0.45 -17.89 24.47
C ASP A 214 -0.31 -16.74 23.44
N LEU A 215 -1.18 -16.65 22.42
CA LEU A 215 -1.14 -15.55 21.47
C LEU A 215 -1.42 -14.21 22.19
N PRO A 216 -0.75 -13.11 21.79
CA PRO A 216 -0.93 -11.83 22.46
C PRO A 216 -2.37 -11.30 22.27
N PRO A 217 -2.90 -10.51 23.22
CA PRO A 217 -4.21 -9.88 23.08
C PRO A 217 -4.32 -9.10 21.77
N SER A 218 -5.38 -9.32 21.00
CA SER A 218 -5.52 -8.81 19.63
C SER A 218 -5.47 -7.29 19.56
N SER A 219 -6.05 -6.60 20.54
CA SER A 219 -5.98 -5.13 20.67
C SER A 219 -4.57 -4.60 20.91
N ALA A 220 -3.76 -5.29 21.71
CA ALA A 220 -2.38 -4.94 21.98
C ALA A 220 -1.49 -5.19 20.75
N LEU A 221 -1.65 -6.35 20.09
CA LEU A 221 -0.93 -6.68 18.87
C LEU A 221 -1.28 -5.72 17.72
N HIS A 222 -2.58 -5.46 17.50
CA HIS A 222 -3.07 -4.47 16.54
C HIS A 222 -2.41 -3.12 16.79
N THR A 223 -2.47 -2.60 18.02
CA THR A 223 -1.93 -1.28 18.37
C THR A 223 -0.42 -1.19 18.12
N ALA A 224 0.33 -2.25 18.48
CA ALA A 224 1.78 -2.28 18.28
C ALA A 224 2.16 -2.32 16.79
N LEU A 225 1.55 -3.20 16.00
CA LEU A 225 1.82 -3.34 14.57
C LEU A 225 1.34 -2.11 13.79
N HIS A 226 0.14 -1.60 14.07
CA HIS A 226 -0.41 -0.39 13.47
C HIS A 226 0.49 0.84 13.74
N LYS A 227 0.97 1.00 14.98
CA LYS A 227 1.93 2.05 15.33
C LYS A 227 3.27 1.89 14.59
N ALA A 228 3.73 0.66 14.38
CA ALA A 228 4.93 0.38 13.60
C ALA A 228 4.74 0.71 12.11
N LYS A 229 3.63 0.30 11.49
CA LYS A 229 3.28 0.52 10.06
C LYS A 229 3.38 1.98 9.63
N PHE A 230 3.04 2.91 10.52
CA PHE A 230 3.08 4.35 10.28
C PHE A 230 4.23 5.08 10.97
N SER A 231 5.15 4.36 11.63
CA SER A 231 6.31 4.95 12.28
C SER A 231 7.37 5.40 11.27
N ILE A 232 7.55 6.72 11.17
CA ILE A 232 8.64 7.36 10.43
C ILE A 232 9.89 7.64 11.30
N SER A 233 9.88 7.26 12.57
CA SER A 233 10.98 7.55 13.51
C SER A 233 12.28 6.89 13.06
N GLY A 234 13.37 7.68 13.00
CA GLY A 234 14.68 7.23 12.54
C GLY A 234 14.83 7.05 11.01
N LEU A 235 13.78 7.30 10.22
CA LEU A 235 13.88 7.28 8.76
C LEU A 235 14.47 8.59 8.22
N THR A 236 15.29 8.49 7.17
CA THR A 236 15.72 9.64 6.37
C THR A 236 14.60 10.04 5.40
N THR A 237 14.63 11.27 4.87
CA THR A 237 13.67 11.74 3.84
C THR A 237 13.59 10.79 2.63
N ASN A 238 14.73 10.25 2.19
CA ASN A 238 14.79 9.22 1.15
C ASN A 238 14.00 7.95 1.55
N HIS A 239 14.15 7.48 2.79
CA HIS A 239 13.41 6.32 3.29
C HIS A 239 11.91 6.60 3.46
N ILE A 240 11.54 7.80 3.94
CA ILE A 240 10.14 8.23 4.09
C ILE A 240 9.45 8.26 2.72
N LEU A 241 10.11 8.83 1.71
CA LEU A 241 9.58 8.88 0.34
C LEU A 241 9.49 7.49 -0.31
N LEU A 242 10.50 6.63 -0.11
CA LEU A 242 10.50 5.26 -0.66
C LEU A 242 9.43 4.36 -0.05
N ASN A 243 9.11 4.51 1.24
CA ASN A 243 8.29 3.56 2.00
C ASN A 243 6.95 3.24 1.30
N ASN A 244 6.30 4.27 0.75
CA ASN A 244 5.04 4.11 0.03
C ASN A 244 5.06 4.90 -1.30
N MET A 245 6.14 4.73 -2.08
CA MET A 245 6.29 5.25 -3.44
C MET A 245 5.61 4.36 -4.48
N LYS A 246 5.03 4.95 -5.52
CA LYS A 246 4.85 4.31 -6.83
C LYS A 246 5.35 5.25 -7.93
N THR A 247 5.98 4.67 -8.94
CA THR A 247 6.57 5.41 -10.07
C THR A 247 5.72 5.21 -11.32
N VAL A 248 5.58 6.27 -12.11
CA VAL A 248 4.94 6.27 -13.42
C VAL A 248 6.01 6.60 -14.46
N VAL A 249 6.06 5.81 -15.54
CA VAL A 249 7.04 5.95 -16.62
C VAL A 249 6.33 6.11 -17.96
N ARG A 250 6.77 7.06 -18.79
CA ARG A 250 6.34 7.25 -20.19
C ARG A 250 7.54 7.68 -21.03
N GLY A 251 7.94 6.83 -21.97
CA GLY A 251 9.25 6.97 -22.63
C GLY A 251 10.37 7.02 -21.57
N ASP A 252 11.21 8.04 -21.66
CA ASP A 252 12.29 8.27 -20.70
C ASP A 252 11.82 9.01 -19.42
N LEU A 253 10.63 9.62 -19.43
CA LEU A 253 10.12 10.46 -18.34
C LEU A 253 9.58 9.62 -17.17
N ARG A 254 9.92 10.04 -15.94
CA ARG A 254 9.69 9.30 -14.70
C ARG A 254 9.22 10.24 -13.60
N ALA A 255 7.95 10.12 -13.20
CA ALA A 255 7.41 10.81 -12.02
C ALA A 255 7.03 9.80 -10.93
N ALA A 256 7.23 10.16 -9.67
CA ALA A 256 6.82 9.34 -8.53
C ALA A 256 5.74 10.01 -7.69
N ALA A 257 4.84 9.21 -7.10
CA ALA A 257 3.94 9.64 -6.04
C ALA A 257 4.21 8.83 -4.77
N SER A 258 4.52 9.53 -3.68
CA SER A 258 4.89 8.95 -2.37
C SER A 258 3.90 9.38 -1.29
N VAL A 259 3.47 8.45 -0.42
CA VAL A 259 2.68 8.79 0.77
C VAL A 259 3.60 9.01 1.97
N VAL A 260 3.44 10.15 2.65
CA VAL A 260 4.28 10.61 3.76
C VAL A 260 3.42 10.75 5.03
N TYR A 261 3.70 9.96 6.06
CA TYR A 261 2.90 9.89 7.30
C TYR A 261 3.31 10.98 8.32
N MET A 262 3.11 12.25 7.95
CA MET A 262 3.25 13.43 8.80
C MET A 262 2.40 14.59 8.24
N SER A 263 2.33 15.73 8.93
CA SER A 263 1.71 16.94 8.38
C SER A 263 2.61 17.62 7.33
N LEU A 264 2.02 18.45 6.46
CA LEU A 264 2.77 19.26 5.50
C LEU A 264 3.83 20.13 6.19
N ASP A 265 3.48 20.77 7.31
CA ASP A 265 4.38 21.68 8.03
C ASP A 265 5.59 20.92 8.57
N SER A 266 5.39 19.74 9.16
CA SER A 266 6.50 18.87 9.59
C SER A 266 7.39 18.45 8.42
N PHE A 267 6.79 18.16 7.26
CA PHE A 267 7.54 17.78 6.07
C PHE A 267 8.38 18.95 5.54
N LEU A 268 7.77 20.12 5.33
CA LEU A 268 8.44 21.35 4.87
C LEU A 268 9.52 21.86 5.83
N LEU A 269 9.38 21.62 7.14
CA LEU A 269 10.39 21.95 8.15
C LEU A 269 11.54 20.93 8.23
N THR A 270 11.53 19.87 7.41
CA THR A 270 12.62 18.89 7.36
C THR A 270 13.93 19.57 6.95
N LYS A 271 14.98 19.38 7.77
CA LYS A 271 16.28 20.01 7.54
C LYS A 271 16.83 19.66 6.16
N ASN A 272 17.12 20.69 5.37
CA ASN A 272 17.63 20.61 3.99
C ASN A 272 16.68 19.89 2.99
N LEU A 273 15.35 19.96 3.19
CA LEU A 273 14.37 19.26 2.34
C LEU A 273 14.60 19.49 0.84
N GLN A 274 14.82 20.73 0.40
CA GLN A 274 15.04 21.07 -1.01
C GLN A 274 16.21 20.28 -1.63
N GLN A 275 17.35 20.21 -0.94
CA GLN A 275 18.49 19.42 -1.40
C GLN A 275 18.16 17.92 -1.36
N GLN A 276 17.49 17.44 -0.31
CA GLN A 276 17.12 16.03 -0.19
C GLN A 276 16.15 15.56 -1.28
N LEU A 277 15.23 16.41 -1.74
CA LEU A 277 14.34 16.13 -2.87
C LEU A 277 15.11 16.14 -4.19
N CYS A 278 16.09 17.02 -4.36
CA CYS A 278 17.02 17.02 -5.49
C CYS A 278 17.82 15.71 -5.55
N ASP A 279 18.49 15.35 -4.46
CA ASP A 279 19.30 14.14 -4.32
C ASP A 279 18.45 12.87 -4.53
N PHE A 280 17.20 12.88 -4.04
CA PHE A 280 16.23 11.80 -4.23
C PHE A 280 15.88 11.61 -5.71
N CYS A 281 15.48 12.69 -6.40
CA CYS A 281 15.18 12.66 -7.83
C CYS A 281 16.37 12.18 -8.65
N GLN A 282 17.59 12.65 -8.36
CA GLN A 282 18.80 12.19 -9.04
C GLN A 282 19.10 10.70 -8.78
N SER A 283 19.05 10.27 -7.52
CA SER A 283 19.38 8.89 -7.12
C SER A 283 18.44 7.85 -7.72
N HIS A 284 17.15 8.16 -7.81
CA HIS A 284 16.12 7.25 -8.35
C HIS A 284 15.78 7.50 -9.82
N ARG A 285 16.49 8.45 -10.47
CA ARG A 285 16.25 8.88 -11.86
C ARG A 285 14.79 9.28 -12.09
N LEU A 286 14.31 10.26 -11.31
CA LEU A 286 12.97 10.83 -11.39
C LEU A 286 13.06 12.28 -11.84
N ASP A 287 12.26 12.66 -12.84
CA ASP A 287 12.08 14.05 -13.27
C ASP A 287 11.25 14.85 -12.26
N ALA A 288 10.33 14.17 -11.54
CA ALA A 288 9.52 14.78 -10.49
C ALA A 288 9.12 13.80 -9.38
N VAL A 289 8.84 14.35 -8.20
CA VAL A 289 8.21 13.63 -7.08
C VAL A 289 7.03 14.43 -6.52
N VAL A 290 5.92 13.73 -6.31
CA VAL A 290 4.70 14.21 -5.66
C VAL A 290 4.60 13.54 -4.29
N ALA A 291 4.94 14.26 -3.22
CA ALA A 291 4.84 13.78 -1.85
C ALA A 291 3.45 14.16 -1.28
N MET A 292 2.59 13.15 -1.14
CA MET A 292 1.26 13.27 -0.54
C MET A 292 1.38 13.06 0.98
N THR A 293 1.26 14.12 1.76
CA THR A 293 1.31 14.02 3.22
C THR A 293 -0.08 13.62 3.76
N ILE A 294 -0.09 12.81 4.82
CA ILE A 294 -1.29 12.44 5.56
C ILE A 294 -1.05 12.58 7.06
N SER A 295 -1.92 13.35 7.71
CA SER A 295 -2.05 13.45 9.16
C SER A 295 -3.53 13.33 9.54
N PHE A 296 -3.82 13.27 10.85
CA PHE A 296 -5.18 13.28 11.37
C PHE A 296 -5.38 14.55 12.18
N SER A 297 -6.55 15.19 12.07
CA SER A 297 -6.87 16.36 12.90
C SER A 297 -7.28 15.92 14.31
N ASP A 298 -6.68 16.49 15.35
CA ASP A 298 -6.92 16.11 16.75
C ASP A 298 -8.40 16.22 17.18
N GLN A 299 -9.14 17.16 16.59
CA GLN A 299 -10.54 17.46 16.96
C GLN A 299 -11.59 16.56 16.30
N SER A 300 -11.30 15.97 15.14
CA SER A 300 -12.31 15.24 14.37
C SER A 300 -11.88 13.86 13.89
N TYR A 301 -10.62 13.48 14.12
CA TYR A 301 -9.96 12.27 13.60
C TYR A 301 -10.08 12.08 12.08
N LYS A 302 -10.52 13.10 11.33
CA LYS A 302 -10.57 13.06 9.86
C LYS A 302 -9.14 13.11 9.29
N PRO A 303 -8.86 12.34 8.23
CA PRO A 303 -7.58 12.41 7.54
C PRO A 303 -7.46 13.76 6.81
N VAL A 304 -6.38 14.49 7.11
CA VAL A 304 -5.99 15.70 6.38
C VAL A 304 -4.96 15.28 5.34
N ARG A 305 -5.26 15.52 4.06
CA ARG A 305 -4.32 15.30 2.96
C ARG A 305 -3.80 16.63 2.44
N GLN A 306 -2.50 16.66 2.18
CA GLN A 306 -1.81 17.78 1.57
C GLN A 306 -0.77 17.21 0.59
N LEU A 307 -0.30 18.04 -0.33
CA LEU A 307 0.47 17.58 -1.49
C LEU A 307 1.62 18.53 -1.76
N VAL A 308 2.81 17.96 -1.95
CA VAL A 308 4.05 18.67 -2.30
C VAL A 308 4.53 18.20 -3.66
N ILE A 309 4.85 19.13 -4.56
CA ILE A 309 5.38 18.86 -5.90
C ILE A 309 6.80 19.41 -5.98
N TYR A 310 7.75 18.54 -6.32
CA TYR A 310 9.12 18.89 -6.62
C TYR A 310 9.57 18.34 -7.98
N SER A 311 10.33 19.16 -8.70
CA SER A 311 11.12 18.81 -9.88
C SER A 311 12.22 19.86 -10.00
N SER A 312 13.39 19.49 -10.52
CA SER A 312 14.45 20.45 -10.88
C SER A 312 14.04 21.33 -12.06
N ASN A 313 13.18 20.84 -12.96
CA ASN A 313 12.64 21.59 -14.09
C ASN A 313 11.41 22.42 -13.63
N SER A 314 11.52 23.75 -13.73
CA SER A 314 10.47 24.68 -13.30
C SER A 314 9.19 24.57 -14.13
N MET A 315 9.29 24.40 -15.46
CA MET A 315 8.12 24.24 -16.33
C MET A 315 7.40 22.92 -16.04
N PHE A 316 8.15 21.83 -15.96
CA PHE A 316 7.62 20.50 -15.64
C PHE A 316 6.89 20.49 -14.29
N ARG A 317 7.45 21.16 -13.28
CA ARG A 317 6.83 21.33 -11.95
C ARG A 317 5.49 22.08 -12.01
N GLN A 318 5.39 23.12 -12.85
CA GLN A 318 4.17 23.90 -13.01
C GLN A 318 3.10 23.11 -13.79
N GLU A 319 3.47 22.40 -14.86
CA GLU A 319 2.50 21.60 -15.62
C GLU A 319 1.98 20.39 -14.83
N ILE A 320 2.81 19.74 -14.00
CA ILE A 320 2.32 18.73 -13.03
C ILE A 320 1.30 19.36 -12.09
N SER A 321 1.57 20.57 -11.59
CA SER A 321 0.64 21.29 -10.72
C SER A 321 -0.68 21.64 -11.42
N HIS A 322 -0.61 22.10 -12.67
CA HIS A 322 -1.77 22.42 -13.50
C HIS A 322 -2.62 21.16 -13.77
N ALA A 323 -1.99 20.05 -14.15
CA ALA A 323 -2.67 18.77 -14.37
C ALA A 323 -3.35 18.23 -13.10
N LEU A 324 -2.71 18.35 -11.93
CA LEU A 324 -3.30 17.92 -10.66
C LEU A 324 -4.44 18.83 -10.19
N GLN A 325 -4.33 20.15 -10.38
CA GLN A 325 -5.39 21.11 -10.07
C GLN A 325 -6.64 20.90 -10.97
N ASN A 326 -6.43 20.60 -12.26
CA ASN A 326 -7.50 20.43 -13.25
C ASN A 326 -8.02 18.99 -13.39
N SER A 327 -7.54 18.05 -12.58
CA SER A 327 -8.08 16.69 -12.54
C SER A 327 -9.57 16.72 -12.20
N GLN A 328 -10.40 15.99 -12.96
CA GLN A 328 -11.84 15.86 -12.71
C GLN A 328 -12.26 14.46 -12.26
N SER A 329 -11.41 13.45 -12.46
CA SER A 329 -11.72 12.03 -12.17
C SER A 329 -10.60 11.36 -11.35
N PRO A 330 -10.51 11.66 -10.04
CA PRO A 330 -11.37 12.55 -9.26
C PRO A 330 -10.87 14.00 -9.26
N ALA A 331 -11.77 14.92 -8.92
CA ALA A 331 -11.39 16.26 -8.49
C ALA A 331 -10.59 16.19 -7.19
N LEU A 332 -9.35 16.69 -7.20
CA LEU A 332 -8.49 16.74 -6.01
C LEU A 332 -8.84 17.93 -5.09
N CYS A 333 -9.47 18.97 -5.65
CA CYS A 333 -9.83 20.21 -4.95
C CYS A 333 -8.63 20.84 -4.25
N LEU A 334 -7.54 21.04 -4.99
CA LEU A 334 -6.29 21.60 -4.46
C LEU A 334 -6.43 23.10 -4.18
N SER A 335 -5.97 23.55 -3.02
CA SER A 335 -5.79 24.98 -2.72
C SER A 335 -4.33 25.26 -2.32
N PRO A 336 -3.71 26.37 -2.75
CA PRO A 336 -2.31 26.64 -2.47
C PRO A 336 -1.99 26.71 -0.97
N ALA A 337 -0.89 26.09 -0.56
CA ALA A 337 -0.31 26.19 0.77
C ALA A 337 1.02 26.96 0.71
N SER A 338 1.45 27.52 1.85
CA SER A 338 2.74 28.22 1.92
C SER A 338 3.91 27.23 1.87
N SER A 339 4.94 27.57 1.10
CA SER A 339 6.20 26.83 1.04
C SER A 339 7.36 27.78 1.31
N PRO A 340 8.33 27.41 2.17
CA PRO A 340 9.54 28.22 2.38
C PRO A 340 10.54 28.12 1.21
N TYR A 341 10.31 27.24 0.23
CA TYR A 341 11.19 26.99 -0.91
C TYR A 341 10.51 27.35 -2.24
N LYS A 342 11.20 28.12 -3.11
CA LYS A 342 10.63 28.60 -4.39
C LYS A 342 10.41 27.50 -5.44
N ASP A 343 11.09 26.39 -5.30
CA ASP A 343 11.07 25.23 -6.20
C ASP A 343 10.27 24.04 -5.65
N ILE A 344 9.55 24.23 -4.54
CA ILE A 344 8.63 23.27 -3.96
C ILE A 344 7.24 23.91 -3.92
N LEU A 345 6.30 23.37 -4.70
CA LEU A 345 4.90 23.78 -4.65
C LEU A 345 4.16 22.95 -3.61
N ALA A 346 3.28 23.58 -2.82
CA ALA A 346 2.54 22.93 -1.74
C ALA A 346 1.04 23.25 -1.84
N TYR A 347 0.20 22.27 -1.51
CA TYR A 347 -1.26 22.37 -1.60
C TYR A 347 -1.96 21.66 -0.44
N HIS A 348 -3.08 22.21 0.02
CA HIS A 348 -4.08 21.43 0.75
C HIS A 348 -4.95 20.67 -0.25
N GLN A 349 -5.35 19.44 0.06
CA GLN A 349 -6.18 18.62 -0.82
C GLN A 349 -7.59 18.49 -0.23
N GLY A 350 -8.55 19.24 -0.79
CA GLY A 350 -9.93 19.26 -0.30
C GLY A 350 -10.63 17.90 -0.40
N ASN A 351 -10.34 17.12 -1.45
CA ASN A 351 -10.83 15.75 -1.55
C ASN A 351 -9.93 14.79 -0.77
N ALA A 352 -10.18 14.65 0.54
CA ALA A 352 -9.41 13.77 1.42
C ALA A 352 -9.55 12.26 1.10
N LEU A 353 -10.48 11.84 0.23
CA LEU A 353 -10.61 10.44 -0.20
C LEU A 353 -9.68 10.10 -1.37
N ALA A 354 -9.27 11.08 -2.18
CA ALA A 354 -8.37 10.85 -3.30
C ALA A 354 -6.96 10.45 -2.82
N SER A 355 -6.66 9.15 -2.84
CA SER A 355 -5.36 8.61 -2.43
C SER A 355 -4.32 8.69 -3.56
N ARG A 356 -3.10 8.19 -3.32
CA ARG A 356 -2.08 7.97 -4.34
C ARG A 356 -2.62 7.20 -5.57
N SER A 357 -3.53 6.24 -5.39
CA SER A 357 -4.14 5.50 -6.50
C SER A 357 -4.90 6.40 -7.50
N LYS A 358 -5.37 7.57 -7.04
CA LYS A 358 -6.05 8.57 -7.87
C LYS A 358 -5.12 9.61 -8.48
N VAL A 359 -3.97 9.86 -7.85
CA VAL A 359 -2.93 10.76 -8.38
C VAL A 359 -2.10 10.11 -9.49
N LEU A 360 -1.80 8.80 -9.38
CA LEU A 360 -0.98 8.09 -10.37
C LEU A 360 -1.54 8.13 -11.81
N PRO A 361 -2.85 7.95 -12.08
CA PRO A 361 -3.41 8.09 -13.43
C PRO A 361 -3.28 9.51 -14.00
N VAL A 362 -3.43 10.55 -13.15
CA VAL A 362 -3.26 11.95 -13.58
C VAL A 362 -1.82 12.21 -14.01
N LEU A 363 -0.84 11.73 -13.22
CA LEU A 363 0.57 11.78 -13.60
C LEU A 363 0.84 10.99 -14.90
N ALA A 364 0.24 9.82 -15.06
CA ALA A 364 0.39 9.01 -16.28
C ALA A 364 -0.14 9.69 -17.54
N HIS A 365 -1.29 10.35 -17.44
CA HIS A 365 -1.87 11.14 -18.53
C HIS A 365 -1.00 12.36 -18.84
N PHE A 366 -0.59 13.12 -17.81
CA PHE A 366 0.31 14.26 -17.94
C PHE A 366 1.62 13.89 -18.65
N LEU A 367 2.32 12.85 -18.19
CA LEU A 367 3.59 12.41 -18.80
C LEU A 367 3.42 12.01 -20.27
N SER A 368 2.28 11.38 -20.62
CA SER A 368 1.99 10.98 -21.99
C SER A 368 1.79 12.19 -22.90
N ARG A 369 1.08 13.23 -22.43
CA ARG A 369 0.90 14.50 -23.14
C ARG A 369 2.19 15.28 -23.28
N TRP A 370 2.93 15.46 -22.18
CA TRP A 370 4.20 16.18 -22.19
C TRP A 370 5.21 15.55 -23.16
N GLN A 371 5.23 14.22 -23.28
CA GLN A 371 6.06 13.51 -24.25
C GLN A 371 5.66 13.81 -25.71
N GLN A 372 4.37 13.95 -26.01
CA GLN A 372 3.90 14.33 -27.35
C GLN A 372 4.29 15.77 -27.67
N GLU A 373 3.91 16.70 -26.78
CA GLU A 373 4.11 18.15 -26.94
C GLU A 373 5.60 18.56 -27.03
N ASN A 374 6.52 17.78 -26.45
CA ASN A 374 7.97 18.06 -26.47
C ASN A 374 8.80 17.07 -27.30
N GLY A 375 8.22 15.94 -27.75
CA GLY A 375 8.92 14.90 -28.49
C GLY A 375 8.94 15.10 -30.00
N GLU A 376 7.90 15.72 -30.57
CA GLU A 376 7.77 15.90 -32.03
C GLU A 376 8.71 17.00 -32.60
N ASN A 377 9.30 17.84 -31.74
CA ASN A 377 10.32 18.83 -32.15
C ASN A 377 11.70 18.22 -32.49
N GLY A 378 11.84 16.89 -32.46
CA GLY A 378 13.08 16.18 -32.81
C GLY A 378 13.25 15.86 -34.30
N GLN A 379 12.17 15.86 -35.11
CA GLN A 379 12.19 15.50 -36.53
C GLN A 379 11.16 16.31 -37.33
N LEU A 380 11.46 17.60 -37.56
CA LEU A 380 10.92 18.32 -38.71
C LEU A 380 12.03 18.46 -39.75
N ASP A 381 12.02 17.54 -40.71
CA ASP A 381 12.85 17.61 -41.91
C ASP A 381 12.47 18.87 -42.71
N GLN A 382 13.47 19.56 -43.27
CA GLN A 382 13.26 20.81 -44.00
C GLN A 382 12.74 20.55 -45.43
N SER A 383 11.43 20.33 -45.58
CA SER A 383 10.75 20.45 -46.87
C SER A 383 9.23 20.61 -46.72
N ASP A 384 8.65 21.50 -47.53
CA ASP A 384 7.22 21.71 -47.80
C ASP A 384 6.36 22.13 -46.59
N LEU A 385 6.02 23.41 -46.42
CA LEU A 385 5.12 24.13 -47.33
C LEU A 385 5.29 25.66 -47.26
N MET A 386 5.56 26.27 -48.42
CA MET A 386 5.25 27.68 -48.67
C MET A 386 3.76 27.83 -48.97
N ILE A 387 3.09 28.82 -48.37
CA ILE A 387 2.10 29.71 -49.03
C ILE A 387 1.73 30.86 -48.07
N SER A 388 1.45 32.02 -48.67
CA SER A 388 0.99 33.30 -48.10
C SER A 388 -0.33 33.19 -47.29
N ASP A 389 -0.77 34.17 -46.50
CA ASP A 389 -0.72 35.61 -46.76
C ASP A 389 -0.86 36.48 -45.49
N ALA A 390 -0.65 37.79 -45.63
CA ALA A 390 -0.65 38.76 -44.52
C ALA A 390 -1.88 39.68 -44.51
N THR A 391 -2.44 39.91 -43.32
CA THR A 391 -3.16 41.16 -42.98
C THR A 391 -2.96 41.48 -41.50
N ALA A 392 -2.56 42.73 -41.21
CA ALA A 392 -2.57 43.29 -39.86
C ALA A 392 -3.75 44.26 -39.71
N ASP A 393 -4.30 44.39 -38.50
CA ASP A 393 -4.91 45.64 -38.02
C ASP A 393 -4.96 45.71 -36.48
N ASP A 394 -5.15 46.92 -35.94
CA ASP A 394 -4.90 47.39 -34.58
C ASP A 394 -5.98 47.08 -33.51
N GLY A 395 -5.63 47.26 -32.22
CA GLY A 395 -6.63 47.66 -31.19
C GLY A 395 -6.38 47.27 -29.71
N LEU A 396 -5.94 48.23 -28.88
CA LEU A 396 -5.92 48.20 -27.40
C LEU A 396 -6.31 49.60 -26.83
N PRO A 397 -6.67 49.78 -25.54
CA PRO A 397 -7.22 48.85 -24.54
C PRO A 397 -8.65 49.29 -24.09
N PRO A 398 -9.00 49.98 -22.96
CA PRO A 398 -8.36 50.28 -21.66
C PRO A 398 -9.10 49.79 -20.37
N VAL A 399 -8.31 49.33 -19.39
CA VAL A 399 -8.35 49.63 -17.92
C VAL A 399 -9.69 49.80 -17.16
N TYR A 400 -9.86 49.05 -16.06
CA TYR A 400 -10.28 49.62 -14.76
C TYR A 400 -9.75 48.81 -13.55
N THR A 401 -9.42 49.54 -12.47
CA THR A 401 -8.81 49.08 -11.21
C THR A 401 -9.82 48.98 -10.05
N ALA A 402 -9.61 48.09 -9.07
CA ALA A 402 -9.90 48.39 -7.65
C ALA A 402 -9.25 47.37 -6.67
N SER A 403 -8.68 47.87 -5.57
CA SER A 403 -8.17 47.08 -4.44
C SER A 403 -9.22 46.88 -3.34
N GLY A 404 -9.06 45.85 -2.50
CA GLY A 404 -9.83 45.67 -1.27
C GLY A 404 -9.06 44.92 -0.18
N HIS A 405 -8.51 45.64 0.81
CA HIS A 405 -7.91 45.04 2.01
C HIS A 405 -8.94 44.90 3.13
N HIS A 406 -8.85 43.84 3.95
CA HIS A 406 -9.00 43.79 5.42
C HIS A 406 -9.12 42.31 5.89
N ARG A 407 -8.90 41.90 7.14
CA ARG A 407 -7.91 42.26 8.20
C ARG A 407 -7.98 41.14 9.27
N ARG A 408 -6.86 40.74 9.89
CA ARG A 408 -6.81 39.66 10.91
C ARG A 408 -7.72 39.89 12.13
N ARG A 409 -8.13 38.80 12.79
CA ARG A 409 -8.24 38.75 14.27
C ARG A 409 -7.72 37.42 14.82
N LEU A 410 -7.00 37.50 15.94
CA LEU A 410 -6.44 36.38 16.73
C LEU A 410 -7.21 36.27 18.05
N GLN A 411 -7.30 35.06 18.64
CA GLN A 411 -6.77 34.71 19.98
C GLN A 411 -7.29 33.35 20.50
N LEU A 412 -6.35 32.55 21.05
CA LEU A 412 -6.33 31.84 22.35
C LEU A 412 -7.58 31.05 22.82
N GLY A 413 -7.49 29.81 23.32
CA GLY A 413 -6.36 28.87 23.51
C GLY A 413 -6.69 27.74 24.51
N VAL A 414 -5.76 26.77 24.71
CA VAL A 414 -5.66 25.75 25.81
C VAL A 414 -6.84 24.73 25.94
N GLU A 415 -6.74 23.41 26.15
CA GLU A 415 -5.85 22.50 26.90
C GLU A 415 -5.80 21.07 26.29
N ASP A 416 -4.93 20.22 26.85
CA ASP A 416 -4.45 18.92 26.33
C ASP A 416 -5.03 17.70 27.10
N TYR A 417 -5.78 16.83 26.41
CA TYR A 417 -6.10 15.46 26.85
C TYR A 417 -6.42 14.56 25.64
N GLY A 418 -5.61 13.53 25.35
CA GLY A 418 -6.00 12.56 24.33
C GLY A 418 -4.93 11.62 23.76
N ASN A 419 -4.06 11.02 24.58
CA ASN A 419 -3.02 10.09 24.09
C ASN A 419 -3.58 8.69 23.77
N GLY A 420 -4.45 8.60 22.77
CA GLY A 420 -4.92 7.36 22.13
C GLY A 420 -4.26 7.13 20.77
N PRO A 421 -4.08 5.89 20.30
CA PRO A 421 -3.57 5.65 18.96
C PRO A 421 -4.56 6.19 17.90
N PRO A 422 -4.09 6.87 16.84
CA PRO A 422 -4.98 7.38 15.81
C PRO A 422 -5.70 6.23 15.08
N PRO A 423 -6.96 6.41 14.65
CA PRO A 423 -7.68 5.40 13.89
C PRO A 423 -6.98 5.13 12.56
N PRO A 424 -7.22 3.95 11.95
CA PRO A 424 -6.52 3.55 10.74
C PRO A 424 -6.78 4.51 9.58
N PRO A 425 -5.73 4.93 8.84
CA PRO A 425 -5.93 5.66 7.60
C PRO A 425 -6.66 4.75 6.61
N MET A 426 -7.73 5.26 5.98
CA MET A 426 -8.57 4.53 5.01
C MET A 426 -7.86 4.05 3.74
N ASN A 427 -6.52 4.03 3.68
CA ASN A 427 -5.75 3.54 2.54
C ASN A 427 -5.89 2.01 2.31
N SER A 428 -6.49 1.25 3.24
CA SER A 428 -6.86 -0.16 3.02
C SER A 428 -8.25 -0.34 2.38
N LEU A 429 -8.99 0.75 2.11
CA LEU A 429 -10.27 0.74 1.39
C LEU A 429 -10.07 1.22 -0.05
N VAL A 430 -10.17 0.29 -1.00
CA VAL A 430 -10.38 0.57 -2.42
C VAL A 430 -11.79 1.13 -2.60
N ASP A 431 -11.98 2.00 -3.59
CA ASP A 431 -13.25 2.70 -3.85
C ASP A 431 -14.44 1.74 -3.98
N GLY A 432 -15.56 2.00 -3.26
CA GLY A 432 -16.75 1.15 -3.43
C GLY A 432 -17.91 1.26 -2.43
N CYS A 433 -17.97 2.24 -1.51
CA CYS A 433 -19.11 2.39 -0.59
C CYS A 433 -19.76 3.78 -0.72
N PRO A 434 -21.04 3.88 -1.12
CA PRO A 434 -21.81 5.13 -1.07
C PRO A 434 -22.31 5.37 0.36
N LEU A 435 -21.98 6.52 0.94
CA LEU A 435 -22.52 7.01 2.20
C LEU A 435 -23.11 8.41 2.02
N ASP A 436 -24.18 8.50 1.24
CA ASP A 436 -25.14 9.60 1.33
C ASP A 436 -26.26 9.18 2.28
N GLY A 437 -26.37 9.86 3.42
CA GLY A 437 -27.40 9.62 4.44
C GLY A 437 -26.96 10.10 5.82
N ASP A 438 -27.66 11.10 6.36
CA ASP A 438 -27.38 11.68 7.68
C ASP A 438 -27.62 10.65 8.80
N PHE A 439 -26.55 10.26 9.50
CA PHE A 439 -26.62 9.28 10.60
C PHE A 439 -26.87 9.96 11.96
N ASN A 440 -28.08 9.78 12.50
CA ASN A 440 -28.42 10.20 13.87
C ASN A 440 -27.91 9.17 14.92
N GLN A 441 -26.99 9.59 15.79
CA GLN A 441 -26.34 8.72 16.78
C GLN A 441 -27.27 8.21 17.89
N GLU A 442 -28.36 8.91 18.24
CA GLU A 442 -29.22 8.51 19.37
C GLU A 442 -29.99 7.21 19.08
N ALA A 443 -30.44 7.00 17.83
CA ALA A 443 -31.18 5.81 17.43
C ALA A 443 -30.34 4.52 17.50
N LEU A 444 -29.00 4.62 17.38
CA LEU A 444 -28.09 3.48 17.51
C LEU A 444 -27.92 3.08 18.99
N MET A 445 -27.77 4.06 19.87
CA MET A 445 -27.60 3.86 21.32
C MET A 445 -28.83 3.21 21.97
N GLU A 446 -30.05 3.54 21.50
CA GLU A 446 -31.26 2.91 22.03
C GLU A 446 -31.37 1.42 21.64
N LYS A 447 -30.95 1.04 20.43
CA LYS A 447 -30.89 -0.37 20.01
C LYS A 447 -29.93 -1.19 20.88
N PHE A 448 -28.76 -0.65 21.23
CA PHE A 448 -27.82 -1.36 22.11
C PHE A 448 -28.35 -1.56 23.53
N ARG A 449 -29.08 -0.59 24.09
CA ARG A 449 -29.72 -0.75 25.42
C ARG A 449 -30.81 -1.84 25.43
N ARG A 450 -31.55 -2.02 24.33
CA ARG A 450 -32.62 -3.03 24.24
C ARG A 450 -32.14 -4.47 24.02
N MET A 451 -30.83 -4.71 23.80
CA MET A 451 -30.25 -6.06 23.69
C MET A 451 -29.45 -6.49 24.92
N GLY A 452 -29.48 -5.73 26.02
CA GLY A 452 -28.64 -5.92 27.20
C GLY A 452 -29.37 -6.24 28.51
N GLY A 453 -30.59 -6.77 28.46
CA GLY A 453 -31.36 -7.17 29.65
C GLY A 453 -32.27 -8.36 29.36
N VAL A 454 -32.60 -9.13 30.42
CA VAL A 454 -33.14 -10.51 30.39
C VAL A 454 -32.01 -11.53 30.12
N GLU A 455 -31.65 -12.48 31.01
CA GLU A 455 -32.31 -13.03 32.21
C GLU A 455 -31.26 -13.56 33.23
N GLU A 456 -31.47 -13.37 34.54
CA GLU A 456 -30.86 -14.19 35.60
C GLU A 456 -31.97 -15.06 36.23
N GLU A 457 -32.08 -16.33 35.81
CA GLU A 457 -32.97 -17.28 36.49
C GLU A 457 -32.30 -17.82 37.77
N GLN A 458 -32.87 -17.46 38.92
CA GLN A 458 -32.47 -18.04 40.21
C GLN A 458 -32.99 -19.48 40.33
N HIS A 459 -32.08 -20.43 40.54
CA HIS A 459 -32.45 -21.78 41.00
C HIS A 459 -33.02 -21.71 42.43
N GLY A 460 -34.34 -21.79 42.55
CA GLY A 460 -35.06 -21.96 43.82
C GLY A 460 -35.93 -23.22 43.79
N GLY A 461 -35.48 -24.30 44.43
CA GLY A 461 -36.21 -25.57 44.44
C GLY A 461 -35.87 -26.45 45.63
N ASN A 462 -36.62 -26.30 46.72
CA ASN A 462 -37.28 -27.37 47.50
C ASN A 462 -37.75 -26.84 48.87
N GLY A 463 -39.02 -27.08 49.20
CA GLY A 463 -39.63 -26.72 50.49
C GLY A 463 -41.16 -26.77 50.43
N ASP A 464 -41.70 -27.99 50.57
CA ASP A 464 -43.11 -28.42 50.67
C ASP A 464 -44.05 -28.21 49.45
#